data_AF-A0A7C1PUZ1-F1
#
_entry.id   AF-A0A7C1PUZ1-F1
#
_cell.length_a   1.000
_cell.length_b   1.000
_cell.length_c   1.000
_cell.angle_alpha   90.00
_cell.angle_beta   90.00
_cell.angle_gamma   90.00
#
_symmetry.space_group_name_H-M   'P 1'
#
loop_
_entity.id
_entity.type
_entity.pdbx_description
1 polymer ?
#
loop_
_entity_poly.entity_id
_entity_poly.type
_entity_poly.pdbx_seq_one_letter_code
_entity_poly.pdbx_strand_id
1 'polypeptide(L)' 'MSQIINGYSGVSHNYLRKGRNKDIPLNIWFTMSAPSKEQLDENIKEIEERTGLKVRMLPTTKKFKIGVKFKIN' A
#
# COMPACT_ATOMS: atom_id res chain seq x y z
N MET A 1 -11.96 -6.09 5.25
CA MET A 1 -10.74 -5.77 4.48
C MET A 1 -10.11 -4.44 4.91
N SER A 2 -10.73 -3.29 4.59
CA SER A 2 -10.13 -1.97 4.90
C SER A 2 -9.81 -1.77 6.39
N GLN A 3 -10.70 -2.21 7.30
CA GLN A 3 -10.45 -2.16 8.75
C GLN A 3 -9.24 -2.98 9.20
N ILE A 4 -8.92 -4.10 8.53
CA ILE A 4 -7.75 -4.92 8.85
C ILE A 4 -6.49 -4.14 8.47
N ILE A 5 -6.42 -3.65 7.23
CA ILE A 5 -5.25 -2.91 6.70
C ILE A 5 -5.02 -1.62 7.51
N ASN A 6 -6.09 -0.89 7.85
CA ASN A 6 -5.99 0.33 8.65
C ASN A 6 -5.53 0.08 10.10
N GLY A 7 -5.57 -1.16 10.58
CA GLY A 7 -5.11 -1.51 11.93
C GLY A 7 -3.59 -1.56 12.07
N TYR A 8 -2.83 -1.54 10.97
CA TYR A 8 -1.37 -1.58 11.01
C TYR A 8 -0.81 -0.16 11.11
N SER A 9 -0.04 0.12 12.16
CA SER A 9 0.59 1.43 12.40
C SER A 9 1.52 1.89 11.26
N GLY A 10 2.07 0.94 10.50
CA GLY A 10 2.90 1.22 9.33
C GLY A 10 2.13 1.73 8.11
N VAL A 11 0.79 1.65 8.09
CA VAL A 11 -0.02 2.09 6.95
C VAL A 11 -0.27 3.59 7.02
N SER A 12 0.18 4.32 6.00
CA SER A 12 0.00 5.77 5.88
C SER A 12 -1.17 6.18 4.98
N HIS A 13 -1.48 5.35 3.97
CA HIS A 13 -2.60 5.58 3.07
C HIS A 13 -3.24 4.26 2.69
N ASN A 14 -4.56 4.25 2.51
CA ASN A 14 -5.32 3.10 2.01
C ASN A 14 -6.46 3.59 1.11
N TYR A 15 -6.48 3.16 -0.14
CA TYR A 15 -7.39 3.62 -1.18
C TYR A 15 -8.13 2.45 -1.80
N LEU A 16 -9.46 2.57 -1.85
CA LEU A 16 -10.26 1.84 -2.82
C LEU A 16 -10.07 2.50 -4.20
N ARG A 17 -9.73 1.69 -5.19
CA ARG A 17 -9.60 2.07 -6.60
C ARG A 17 -10.54 1.24 -7.44
N LYS A 18 -11.07 1.85 -8.50
CA LYS A 18 -11.69 1.08 -9.57
C LYS A 18 -10.57 0.26 -10.22
N GLY A 19 -10.60 -1.07 -10.09
CA GLY A 19 -9.71 -1.94 -10.86
C GLY A 19 -9.83 -1.52 -12.32
N ARG A 20 -8.71 -1.16 -12.95
CA ARG A 20 -8.77 -0.38 -14.20
C ARG A 20 -9.23 -1.22 -15.39
N ASN A 21 -8.95 -2.52 -15.37
CA ASN A 21 -9.29 -3.49 -16.42
C ASN A 21 -8.92 -4.92 -15.96
N LYS A 22 -9.11 -5.90 -16.86
CA LYS A 22 -8.71 -7.30 -16.66
C LYS A 22 -7.23 -7.49 -16.32
N ASP A 23 -6.37 -6.59 -16.81
CA ASP A 23 -4.93 -6.68 -16.66
C ASP A 23 -4.46 -6.11 -15.31
N ILE A 24 -5.26 -5.23 -14.69
CA ILE A 24 -5.02 -4.64 -13.36
C ILE A 24 -6.31 -4.75 -12.53
N PRO A 25 -6.63 -5.96 -12.01
CA PRO A 25 -7.84 -6.19 -11.22
C PRO A 25 -7.75 -5.66 -9.77
N LEU A 26 -6.58 -5.12 -9.37
CA LEU A 26 -6.32 -4.67 -8.01
C LEU A 26 -7.16 -3.44 -7.62
N ASN A 27 -8.04 -3.61 -6.63
CA ASN A 27 -8.97 -2.58 -6.18
C ASN A 27 -8.62 -1.98 -4.81
N ILE A 28 -7.69 -2.55 -4.05
CA ILE A 28 -7.21 -1.98 -2.78
C ILE A 28 -5.72 -1.66 -2.89
N TRP A 29 -5.36 -0.41 -2.58
CA TRP A 29 -4.01 0.11 -2.69
C TRP A 29 -3.62 0.80 -1.40
N PHE A 30 -2.52 0.39 -0.78
CA PHE A 30 -2.03 1.01 0.45
C PHE A 30 -0.52 1.20 0.43
N THR A 31 -0.05 2.17 1.21
CA THR A 31 1.38 2.40 1.44
C THR A 31 1.72 2.02 2.86
N MET A 32 2.70 1.13 3.02
CA MET A 32 3.16 0.68 4.33
C MET A 32 4.68 0.91 4.47
N SER A 33 5.08 1.33 5.66
CA SER A 33 6.49 1.41 6.10
C SER A 33 6.69 0.54 7.34
N ALA A 34 7.88 -0.04 7.48
CA ALA A 34 8.30 -0.77 8.68
C ALA A 34 9.77 -0.46 8.99
N PRO A 35 10.23 -0.67 10.24
CA PRO A 35 11.62 -0.50 10.65
C PRO A 35 12.63 -1.37 9.86
N SER A 36 12.21 -2.55 9.41
CA SER A 36 13.03 -3.45 8.60
C SER A 36 12.23 -4.11 7.48
N LYS A 37 12.94 -4.75 6.53
CA LYS A 37 12.31 -5.50 5.45
C LYS A 37 11.60 -6.73 5.99
N GLU A 38 12.18 -7.39 6.97
CA GLU A 38 11.64 -8.60 7.60
C GLU A 38 10.29 -8.29 8.25
N GLN A 39 10.22 -7.20 9.01
CA GLN A 39 8.97 -6.78 9.65
C GLN A 39 7.91 -6.30 8.63
N LEU A 40 8.34 -5.70 7.52
CA LEU A 40 7.42 -5.40 6.42
C LEU A 40 6.85 -6.69 5.83
N ASP A 41 7.70 -7.68 5.55
CA ASP A 41 7.28 -8.95 4.95
C ASP A 41 6.38 -9.75 5.91
N GLU A 42 6.65 -9.74 7.23
CA GLU A 42 5.79 -10.31 8.27
C GLU A 42 4.40 -9.68 8.29
N ASN A 43 4.33 -8.34 8.33
CA ASN A 43 3.05 -7.62 8.31
C ASN A 43 2.24 -7.94 7.05
N ILE A 44 2.91 -8.02 5.89
CA ILE A 44 2.26 -8.34 4.62
C ILE A 44 1.73 -9.77 4.65
N LYS A 45 2.52 -10.73 5.17
CA LYS A 45 2.08 -12.11 5.33
C LYS A 45 0.85 -12.22 6.24
N GLU A 46 0.84 -11.53 7.37
CA GLU A 46 -0.31 -11.50 8.28
C GLU A 46 -1.55 -10.90 7.61
N ILE A 47 -1.38 -9.84 6.82
CA ILE A 47 -2.48 -9.27 5.99
C ILE A 47 -2.99 -10.33 5.02
N GLU A 48 -2.12 -11.05 4.29
CA GLU A 48 -2.57 -12.10 3.37
C GLU A 48 -3.33 -13.21 4.09
N GLU A 49 -2.86 -13.66 5.25
CA GLU A 49 -3.49 -14.71 6.05
C GLU A 49 -4.87 -14.28 6.58
N ARG A 50 -4.97 -13.07 7.14
CA ARG A 50 -6.23 -12.56 7.71
C ARG A 50 -7.28 -12.23 6.67
N THR A 51 -6.85 -11.98 5.43
CA THR A 51 -7.73 -11.51 4.35
C THR A 51 -8.02 -12.58 3.31
N GLY A 52 -7.19 -13.63 3.23
CA GLY A 52 -7.23 -14.64 2.18
C GLY A 52 -6.82 -14.12 0.80
N LEU A 53 -6.29 -12.89 0.70
CA LEU A 53 -5.93 -12.26 -0.56
C LEU A 53 -4.41 -12.09 -0.68
N LYS A 54 -3.88 -12.26 -1.89
CA LYS A 54 -2.47 -11.99 -2.17
C LYS A 54 -2.20 -10.50 -2.33
N VAL A 55 -1.11 -10.04 -1.73
CA VAL A 55 -0.63 -8.66 -1.79
C VAL A 55 0.52 -8.57 -2.78
N ARG A 56 0.37 -7.70 -3.78
CA ARG A 56 1.45 -7.40 -4.72
C ARG A 56 2.34 -6.28 -4.17
N MET A 57 3.56 -6.63 -3.77
CA MET A 57 4.57 -5.65 -3.38
C MET A 57 5.08 -4.85 -4.58
N LEU A 58 5.05 -3.51 -4.46
CA LEU A 58 5.54 -2.54 -5.46
C LEU A 58 6.53 -1.57 -4.78
N PRO A 59 7.75 -2.03 -4.42
CA PRO A 59 8.72 -1.20 -3.71
C PRO A 59 9.20 -0.04 -4.59
N THR A 60 9.41 1.12 -3.96
CA THR A 60 10.02 2.26 -4.66
C THR A 60 11.51 1.98 -4.88
N THR A 61 11.90 1.71 -6.13
CA THR A 61 13.31 1.47 -6.49
C THR A 61 14.07 2.75 -6.79
N LYS A 62 13.38 3.76 -7.34
CA LYS A 62 13.95 5.07 -7.65
C LYS A 62 12.91 6.15 -7.44
N LYS A 63 13.29 7.21 -6.72
CA LYS A 63 12.44 8.38 -6.48
C LYS A 63 12.73 9.44 -7.53
N PHE A 64 11.72 9.79 -8.33
CA PHE A 64 11.75 10.96 -9.20
C PHE A 64 10.83 12.01 -8.58
N LYS A 65 11.41 13.06 -7.98
CA LYS A 65 10.64 14.12 -7.33
C LYS A 65 10.45 15.28 -8.32
N ILE A 66 9.22 15.47 -8.79
CA ILE A 66 8.83 16.71 -9.47
C ILE A 66 8.40 17.69 -8.38
N GLY A 67 9.11 18.81 -8.25
CA GLY A 67 8.81 19.82 -7.24
C GLY A 67 7.46 20.49 -7.54
N VAL A 68 6.48 20.31 -6.66
CA VAL A 68 5.22 21.05 -6.75
C VAL A 68 5.32 22.29 -5.86
N LYS A 69 5.12 23.46 -6.47
CA LYS A 69 4.87 24.72 -5.75
C LYS A 69 3.37 24.99 -5.79
N PHE A 70 2.72 24.90 -4.63
CA PHE A 70 1.36 25.40 -4.49
C PHE A 70 1.44 26.88 -4.11
N LYS A 71 0.85 27.77 -4.93
CA LYS A 71 0.54 29.12 -4.47
C LYS A 71 -0.65 29.01 -3.54
N ILE A 72 -0.40 29.22 -2.25
CA ILE A 72 -1.47 29.41 -1.26
C ILE A 72 -1.66 30.93 -1.20
N ASN A 73 -2.84 31.39 -1.63
CA ASN A 73 -3.28 32.78 -1.45
C ASN A 73 -4.07 32.88 -0.14
#